data_AF-A0A949V2E9-F1
#
_entry.id   AF-A0A949V2E9-F1
#
_cell.length_a   1.000
_cell.length_b   1.000
_cell.length_c   1.000
_cell.angle_alpha   90.00
_cell.angle_beta   90.00
_cell.angle_gamma   90.00
#
_symmetry.space_group_name_H-M   'P 1'
#
loop_
_entity.id
_entity.type
_entity.pdbx_description
1 polymer ?
#
loop_
_entity_poly.entity_id
_entity_poly.type
_entity_poly.pdbx_seq_one_letter_code
_entity_poly.pdbx_strand_id
1 'polypeptide(L)' 'MNVKAPFNSHGQSAFFNGKDYITPDVDGHNVSEGWKKFSKKGVRLSTYDKYLNRVKG' A
#
# COMPACT_ATOMS: atom_id res chain seq x y z
N MET A 1 -1.08 -16.18 9.88
CA MET A 1 -0.90 -16.81 8.55
C MET A 1 -0.17 -15.82 7.66
N ASN A 2 1.00 -16.18 7.13
CA ASN A 2 1.81 -15.29 6.29
C ASN A 2 1.22 -15.30 4.87
N VAL A 3 0.16 -14.52 4.65
CA VAL A 3 -0.44 -14.39 3.33
C VAL A 3 0.53 -13.58 2.47
N LYS A 4 1.27 -14.26 1.60
CA LYS A 4 2.15 -13.60 0.63
C LYS A 4 1.28 -12.69 -0.24
N ALA A 5 1.60 -11.40 -0.25
CA ALA A 5 0.88 -10.42 -1.05
C ALA A 5 0.94 -10.79 -2.55
N PRO A 6 -0.16 -10.61 -3.32
CA PRO A 6 -0.23 -10.97 -4.74
C PRO A 6 0.47 -9.96 -5.67
N PHE A 7 1.45 -9.22 -5.15
CA PHE A 7 2.21 -8.19 -5.86
C PHE A 7 3.63 -8.11 -5.30
N ASN A 8 4.54 -7.56 -6.10
CA ASN A 8 5.91 -7.32 -5.65
C ASN A 8 5.96 -6.02 -4.83
N SER A 9 6.28 -6.14 -3.54
CA SER A 9 6.45 -5.00 -2.65
C SER A 9 7.87 -4.41 -2.67
N HIS A 10 8.76 -4.92 -3.52
CA HIS A 10 10.16 -4.49 -3.60
C HIS A 10 10.90 -4.56 -2.25
N GLY A 11 10.62 -5.61 -1.46
CA GLY A 11 11.22 -5.82 -0.15
C GLY A 11 10.53 -5.07 1.00
N GLN A 12 9.48 -4.31 0.72
CA GLN A 12 8.67 -3.65 1.76
C GLN A 12 7.69 -4.62 2.43
N SER A 13 7.35 -4.32 3.69
CA SER A 13 6.25 -5.00 4.38
C SER A 13 4.90 -4.67 3.73
N ALA A 14 3.99 -5.64 3.68
CA ALA A 14 2.61 -5.47 3.25
C ALA A 14 1.67 -5.84 4.39
N PHE A 15 0.73 -4.95 4.70
CA PHE A 15 -0.25 -5.14 5.77
C PHE A 15 -1.64 -5.37 5.15
N PHE A 16 -2.34 -6.41 5.58
CA PHE A 16 -3.64 -6.82 5.04
C PHE A 16 -4.73 -6.70 6.10
N ASN A 17 -5.86 -6.09 5.74
CA ASN A 17 -7.00 -5.91 6.66
C ASN A 17 -8.20 -6.83 6.36
N GLY A 18 -8.04 -7.84 5.50
CA GLY A 18 -9.14 -8.70 5.04
C GLY A 18 -9.79 -8.24 3.74
N LYS A 19 -9.57 -6.99 3.31
CA LYS A 19 -10.13 -6.42 2.06
C LYS A 19 -9.04 -5.93 1.11
N ASP A 20 -8.10 -5.16 1.63
CA ASP A 20 -7.06 -4.47 0.87
C ASP A 20 -5.70 -4.61 1.56
N TYR A 21 -4.63 -4.39 0.81
CA TYR A 21 -3.27 -4.29 1.31
C TYR A 21 -2.81 -2.84 1.34
N ILE A 22 -1.93 -2.50 2.28
CA ILE A 22 -1.12 -1.28 2.24
C ILE A 22 0.37 -1.61 2.32
N THR A 23 1.20 -0.84 1.61
CA THR A 23 2.66 -0.82 1.77
C THR A 23 3.13 0.61 2.01
N PRO A 24 4.23 0.83 2.76
CA PRO A 24 4.84 2.15 2.89
C PRO A 24 5.21 2.74 1.51
N ASP A 25 4.91 4.01 1.27
CA ASP A 25 5.36 4.73 0.06
C ASP A 25 6.78 5.28 0.28
N VAL A 26 7.77 4.38 0.34
CA VAL A 26 9.17 4.75 0.63
C VAL A 26 9.81 5.59 -0.47
N ASP A 27 9.25 5.53 -1.67
CA ASP A 27 9.71 6.27 -2.85
C ASP A 27 9.52 7.79 -2.62
N GLY A 28 8.62 8.19 -1.73
CA GLY A 28 8.43 9.59 -1.30
C GLY A 28 7.98 10.56 -2.40
N HIS A 29 7.71 10.09 -3.62
CA HIS A 29 7.47 10.95 -4.78
C HIS A 29 6.22 11.84 -4.66
N ASN A 30 5.26 11.49 -3.80
CA ASN A 30 4.01 12.25 -3.65
C ASN A 30 3.68 12.63 -2.21
N VAL A 31 4.14 11.86 -1.20
CA VAL A 31 3.82 12.09 0.21
C VAL A 31 4.95 11.58 1.11
N SER A 32 5.37 12.36 2.10
CA SER A 32 6.24 11.86 3.17
C SER A 32 5.44 10.94 4.09
N GLU A 33 6.01 9.77 4.41
CA GLU A 33 5.39 8.76 5.30
C GLU A 33 4.03 8.25 4.79
N GLY A 34 3.80 8.30 3.47
CA GLY A 34 2.56 7.87 2.84
C GLY A 34 2.43 6.36 2.70
N TRP A 35 1.28 5.94 2.15
CA TRP A 35 0.96 4.53 1.90
C TRP A 35 0.50 4.32 0.47
N LYS A 36 0.90 3.20 -0.13
CA LYS A 36 0.30 2.67 -1.37
C LYS A 36 -0.74 1.63 -1.00
N LYS A 37 -1.95 1.77 -1.54
CA LYS A 37 -3.03 0.80 -1.32
C LYS A 37 -3.21 -0.10 -2.53
N PHE A 38 -3.44 -1.39 -2.28
CA PHE A 38 -3.67 -2.40 -3.29
C PHE A 38 -4.92 -3.20 -2.95
N SER A 39 -5.67 -3.61 -3.96
CA SER A 39 -6.79 -4.54 -3.77
C SER A 39 -6.29 -5.91 -3.30
N LYS A 40 -7.20 -6.77 -2.81
CA LYS A 40 -6.88 -8.18 -2.53
C LYS A 40 -6.28 -8.97 -3.71
N LYS A 41 -6.40 -8.46 -4.95
CA LYS A 41 -5.84 -9.06 -6.17
C LYS A 41 -4.48 -8.45 -6.57
N GLY A 42 -3.96 -7.50 -5.80
CA GLY A 42 -2.67 -6.86 -6.05
C GLY A 42 -2.68 -5.70 -7.05
N VAL A 43 -3.86 -5.28 -7.49
CA VAL A 43 -4.01 -4.07 -8.31
C VAL A 43 -3.82 -2.83 -7.43
N ARG A 44 -2.91 -1.92 -7.81
CA ARG A 44 -2.70 -0.63 -7.14
C ARG A 44 -3.96 0.23 -7.29
N LEU A 45 -4.45 0.76 -6.17
CA LEU A 45 -5.69 1.54 -6.13
C LEU A 45 -5.45 3.04 -6.00
N SER A 46 -4.59 3.47 -5.06
CA SER A 46 -4.38 4.88 -4.73
C SER A 46 -3.16 5.07 -3.82
N THR A 47 -2.69 6.31 -3.71
CA THR A 47 -1.71 6.74 -2.69
C THR A 47 -2.43 7.53 -1.59
N TYR A 48 -2.00 7.30 -0.36
CA TYR A 48 -2.56 7.88 0.86
C TYR A 48 -1.47 8.59 1.66
N ASP A 49 -1.88 9.58 2.47
CA ASP A 49 -1.01 10.19 3.47
C ASP A 49 -0.81 9.28 4.68
N LYS A 50 0.02 9.72 5.64
CA LYS A 50 0.32 8.98 6.86
C LYS A 50 -0.90 8.65 7.73
N TYR A 51 -2.00 9.37 7.54
CA TYR A 51 -3.27 9.19 8.26
C TYR A 51 -4.31 8.41 7.45
N LEU A 52 -3.92 7.82 6.32
CA LEU A 52 -4.81 7.09 5.40
C LEU A 52 -5.90 7.97 4.79
N ASN A 53 -5.63 9.26 4.60
CA ASN A 53 -6.42 10.11 3.71
C ASN A 53 -5.93 9.93 2.27
N ARG A 54 -6.86 9.79 1.32
CA ARG A 54 -6.50 9.59 -0.09
C ARG A 54 -5.90 10.88 -0.66
N VAL A 55 -4.68 10.79 -1.18
CA VAL A 55 -3.99 11.92 -1.82
C VAL A 55 -4.15 11.85 -3.32
N LYS A 56 -4.05 10.64 -3.91
CA LYS A 56 -4.13 10.47 -5.37
C LYS A 56 -4.77 9.15 -5.75
N GLY A 57 -5.60 9.23 -6.80
CA GLY A 57 -6.32 8.14 -7.44
C GLY A 57 -5.68 7.66 -8.72
#